data_AF-A0A2S2NKC8-F1
#
_entry.id   AF-A0A2S2NKC8-F1
#
_cell.length_a   1.000
_cell.length_b   1.000
_cell.length_c   1.000
_cell.angle_alpha   90.00
_cell.angle_beta   90.00
_cell.angle_gamma   90.00
#
_symmetry.space_group_name_H-M   'P 1'
#
loop_
_entity.id
_entity.type
_entity.pdbx_description
1 polymer ?
#
loop_
_entity_poly.entity_id
_entity_poly.type
_entity_poly.pdbx_seq_one_letter_code
_entity_poly.pdbx_strand_id
1 'polypeptide(L)'
;MLCLVCNDEIYDGNEIKCKNCKDYLHFSCASFRETAFRKLTHEAKLKFSCAKCKVNMGLARNTKSKNEDVFVGSNETLSDLTNSVKFMSAKFDDFSKQLKEVLHNIKELKEENNVLKENNIKLNSDIYNLSKRLNLLEQKSILNHVEIVGVPDLKNENCEKNSGRYCSFNGSTSVSN
;
A
#
# COMPACT_ATOMS: atom_id res chain seq x y z
N MET A 1 -32.13 12.40 -22.96
CA MET A 1 -33.12 11.39 -22.49
C MET A 1 -32.44 10.43 -21.52
N LEU A 2 -33.15 9.87 -20.55
CA LEU A 2 -32.54 9.06 -19.48
C LEU A 2 -32.68 7.54 -19.74
N CYS A 3 -31.68 6.77 -19.31
CA CYS A 3 -31.70 5.32 -19.39
C CYS A 3 -32.55 4.68 -18.30
N LEU A 4 -33.42 3.73 -18.66
CA LEU A 4 -34.25 2.97 -17.72
C LEU A 4 -33.46 2.16 -16.65
N VAL A 5 -32.19 1.85 -16.90
CA VAL A 5 -31.38 0.96 -16.04
C VAL A 5 -30.49 1.74 -15.09
N CYS A 6 -29.69 2.68 -15.60
CA CYS A 6 -28.76 3.46 -14.77
C CYS A 6 -29.26 4.87 -14.44
N ASN A 7 -30.37 5.31 -15.05
CA ASN A 7 -30.93 6.65 -14.88
C ASN A 7 -30.00 7.81 -15.33
N ASP A 8 -28.96 7.50 -16.11
CA ASP A 8 -28.05 8.50 -16.69
C ASP A 8 -28.51 8.98 -18.08
N GLU A 9 -27.97 10.11 -18.52
CA GLU A 9 -28.20 10.66 -19.85
C GLU A 9 -27.68 9.74 -20.97
N ILE A 10 -28.47 9.60 -22.03
CA ILE A 10 -28.09 8.87 -23.24
C ILE A 10 -27.66 9.88 -24.30
N TYR A 11 -26.43 9.74 -24.78
CA TYR A 11 -25.87 10.49 -25.91
C TYR A 11 -26.26 9.86 -27.25
N ASP A 12 -26.34 10.69 -28.29
CA ASP A 12 -26.73 10.29 -29.64
C ASP A 12 -25.83 9.17 -30.20
N GLY A 13 -26.46 8.11 -30.69
CA GLY A 13 -25.79 6.93 -31.27
C GLY A 13 -25.59 5.77 -30.29
N ASN A 14 -25.89 5.95 -29.00
CA ASN A 14 -25.78 4.90 -27.98
C ASN A 14 -27.14 4.40 -27.47
N GLU A 15 -28.23 4.83 -28.07
CA GLU A 15 -29.58 4.52 -27.67
C GLU A 15 -30.17 3.28 -28.33
N ILE A 16 -30.93 2.51 -27.55
CA ILE A 16 -31.82 1.47 -28.06
C ILE A 16 -33.19 1.59 -27.38
N LYS A 17 -34.25 1.56 -28.19
CA LYS A 17 -35.63 1.70 -27.73
C LYS A 17 -36.30 0.35 -27.62
N CYS A 18 -36.92 0.06 -26.48
CA CYS A 18 -37.71 -1.16 -26.35
C CYS A 18 -39.04 -1.03 -27.12
N LYS A 19 -39.38 -2.03 -27.95
CA LYS A 19 -40.65 -2.09 -28.67
C LYS A 19 -41.88 -2.10 -27.75
N ASN A 20 -41.77 -2.71 -26.57
CA ASN A 20 -42.89 -2.95 -25.67
C ASN A 20 -43.15 -1.77 -24.73
N CYS A 21 -42.17 -1.40 -23.90
CA CYS A 21 -42.33 -0.28 -22.94
C CYS A 21 -42.00 1.09 -23.54
N LYS A 22 -41.44 1.15 -24.76
CA LYS A 22 -41.03 2.38 -25.45
C LYS A 22 -39.94 3.19 -24.73
N ASP A 23 -39.37 2.66 -23.65
CA ASP A 23 -38.26 3.27 -22.94
C ASP A 23 -36.94 3.15 -23.70
N TYR A 24 -36.02 4.05 -23.37
CA TYR A 24 -34.68 4.13 -23.94
C TYR A 24 -33.64 3.57 -22.97
N LEU A 25 -32.65 2.88 -23.54
CA LEU A 25 -31.54 2.31 -22.81
C LEU A 25 -30.24 2.61 -23.55
N HIS A 26 -29.13 2.72 -22.82
CA HIS A 26 -27.81 2.58 -23.45
C HIS A 26 -27.69 1.15 -24.02
N PHE A 27 -26.98 1.00 -25.13
CA PHE A 27 -26.69 -0.33 -25.69
C PHE A 27 -26.01 -1.26 -24.66
N SER A 28 -25.13 -0.70 -23.82
CA SER A 28 -24.43 -1.42 -22.73
C SER A 28 -25.41 -1.87 -21.64
N CYS A 29 -26.31 -0.98 -21.21
CA CYS A 29 -27.38 -1.26 -20.27
C CYS A 29 -28.42 -2.27 -20.81
N ALA A 30 -28.53 -2.38 -22.13
CA ALA A 30 -29.32 -3.40 -22.84
C ALA A 30 -28.54 -4.71 -23.09
N SER A 31 -27.35 -4.87 -22.49
CA SER A 31 -26.48 -6.05 -22.58
C SER A 31 -25.89 -6.32 -23.98
N PHE A 32 -25.73 -5.27 -24.81
CA PHE A 32 -24.96 -5.38 -26.05
C PHE A 32 -23.51 -4.97 -25.83
N ARG A 33 -22.60 -5.66 -26.53
CA ARG A 33 -21.25 -5.14 -26.79
C ARG A 33 -21.32 -4.15 -27.94
N GLU A 34 -20.48 -3.10 -27.91
CA GLU A 34 -20.52 -2.02 -28.91
C GLU A 34 -20.38 -2.54 -30.36
N THR A 35 -19.45 -3.46 -30.59
CA THR A 35 -19.21 -4.07 -31.91
C THR A 35 -20.41 -4.87 -32.42
N ALA A 36 -21.19 -5.48 -31.54
CA ALA A 36 -22.42 -6.18 -31.88
C ALA A 36 -23.56 -5.19 -32.13
N PHE A 37 -23.67 -4.14 -31.30
CA PHE A 37 -24.69 -3.11 -31.45
C PHE A 37 -24.56 -2.33 -32.76
N ARG A 38 -23.33 -1.96 -33.16
CA ARG A 38 -23.06 -1.29 -34.44
C ARG A 38 -23.40 -2.14 -35.66
N LYS A 39 -23.40 -3.48 -35.53
CA LYS A 39 -23.80 -4.42 -36.58
C LYS A 39 -25.31 -4.66 -36.66
N LEU A 40 -26.09 -4.20 -35.68
CA LEU A 40 -27.54 -4.35 -35.71
C LEU A 40 -28.13 -3.46 -36.81
N THR A 41 -28.92 -4.08 -37.69
CA THR A 41 -29.72 -3.33 -38.67
C THR A 41 -30.79 -2.49 -37.97
N HIS A 42 -31.29 -1.47 -38.67
CA HIS A 42 -32.35 -0.62 -38.15
C HIS A 42 -33.61 -1.43 -37.79
N GLU A 43 -33.96 -2.43 -38.60
CA GLU A 43 -35.11 -3.32 -38.37
C GLU A 43 -34.92 -4.17 -37.11
N ALA A 44 -33.68 -4.62 -36.83
CA ALA A 44 -33.36 -5.37 -35.63
C ALA A 44 -33.47 -4.49 -34.37
N LYS A 45 -33.02 -3.23 -34.46
CA LYS A 45 -33.17 -2.25 -33.37
C LYS A 45 -34.64 -1.96 -33.06
N LEU A 46 -35.50 -1.83 -34.07
CA LEU A 46 -36.95 -1.63 -33.88
C LEU A 46 -37.67 -2.84 -33.23
N LYS A 47 -37.11 -4.04 -33.40
CA LYS A 47 -37.65 -5.28 -32.81
C LYS A 47 -37.11 -5.57 -31.41
N PHE A 48 -36.19 -4.76 -30.90
CA PHE A 48 -35.58 -4.98 -29.60
C PHE A 48 -36.60 -4.93 -28.45
N SER A 49 -36.48 -5.88 -27.52
CA SER A 49 -37.27 -5.95 -26.29
C SER A 49 -36.33 -6.02 -25.09
N CYS A 50 -36.53 -5.16 -24.08
CA CYS A 50 -35.71 -5.13 -22.88
C CYS A 50 -35.95 -6.37 -22.01
N ALA A 51 -35.05 -6.66 -21.07
CA ALA A 51 -35.16 -7.83 -20.19
C ALA A 51 -36.49 -7.86 -19.41
N LYS A 52 -36.93 -6.71 -18.87
CA LYS A 52 -38.21 -6.59 -18.14
C LYS A 52 -39.40 -7.01 -19.01
N CYS A 53 -39.46 -6.55 -20.27
CA CYS A 53 -40.55 -6.87 -21.19
C CYS A 53 -40.45 -8.30 -21.76
N LYS A 54 -39.24 -8.87 -21.88
CA LYS A 54 -39.04 -10.26 -22.29
C LYS A 54 -39.56 -11.25 -21.25
N VAL A 55 -39.31 -10.98 -19.96
CA VAL A 55 -39.80 -11.82 -18.86
C VAL A 55 -41.33 -11.75 -18.75
N ASN A 56 -41.91 -10.56 -18.88
CA ASN A 56 -43.37 -10.39 -18.81
C ASN A 56 -44.14 -10.99 -20.01
N MET A 57 -43.52 -11.13 -21.19
CA MET A 57 -44.12 -11.82 -22.33
C MET A 57 -44.09 -13.35 -22.21
N GLY A 58 -43.22 -13.91 -21.37
CA GLY A 58 -43.14 -15.36 -21.13
C GLY A 58 -44.31 -15.94 -20.33
N LEU A 59 -45.05 -15.10 -19.58
CA LEU A 59 -46.20 -15.56 -18.79
C LEU A 59 -47.51 -15.70 -19.60
N ALA A 60 -47.58 -15.20 -20.83
CA ALA A 60 -48.84 -15.11 -21.60
C ALA A 60 -48.93 -16.03 -22.83
N ARG A 61 -47.94 -16.90 -23.09
CA ARG A 61 -47.98 -17.86 -24.20
C ARG A 61 -47.56 -19.25 -23.72
N ASN A 62 -48.53 -20.09 -23.39
CA ASN A 62 -48.34 -21.54 -23.39
C ASN A 62 -49.55 -22.24 -24.01
N THR A 63 -49.56 -22.31 -25.34
CA THR A 63 -50.13 -23.44 -26.08
C THR A 63 -49.13 -24.59 -26.02
N LYS A 64 -49.47 -25.63 -25.25
CA LYS A 64 -48.99 -27.03 -25.32
C LYS A 64 -47.54 -27.21 -25.80
N SER A 65 -46.61 -27.18 -24.85
CA SER A 65 -45.41 -28.03 -24.91
C SER A 65 -45.38 -28.84 -23.61
N LYS A 66 -45.34 -30.16 -23.75
CA LYS A 66 -45.05 -31.07 -22.65
C LYS A 66 -43.60 -30.85 -22.27
N ASN A 67 -43.36 -30.10 -21.22
CA ASN A 67 -42.22 -30.22 -20.32
C ASN A 67 -42.65 -29.49 -19.06
N GLU A 68 -43.00 -30.26 -18.04
CA GLU A 68 -43.02 -29.74 -16.69
C GLU A 68 -41.58 -29.32 -16.37
N ASP A 69 -41.27 -28.03 -16.45
CA ASP A 69 -40.26 -27.47 -15.56
C ASP A 69 -40.88 -27.46 -14.17
N VAL A 70 -40.90 -28.64 -13.56
CA VAL A 70 -40.97 -28.81 -12.12
C VAL A 70 -39.92 -27.85 -11.58
N PHE A 71 -40.32 -26.97 -10.65
CA PHE A 71 -39.37 -26.28 -9.80
C PHE A 71 -38.55 -27.35 -9.08
N VAL A 72 -37.41 -27.76 -9.64
CA VAL A 72 -36.44 -28.70 -9.04
C VAL A 72 -35.58 -27.93 -8.03
N GLY A 73 -36.22 -27.10 -7.21
CA GLY A 73 -35.71 -26.80 -5.89
C GLY A 73 -36.28 -27.86 -4.97
N SER A 74 -35.73 -29.08 -5.00
CA SER A 74 -36.01 -30.02 -3.92
C SER A 74 -35.61 -29.34 -2.62
N ASN A 75 -36.37 -29.57 -1.54
CA ASN A 75 -36.07 -28.96 -0.24
C ASN A 75 -34.62 -29.26 0.19
N GLU A 76 -34.06 -30.39 -0.27
CA GLU A 76 -32.63 -30.74 -0.15
C GLU A 76 -31.69 -29.70 -0.78
N THR A 77 -31.85 -29.30 -2.04
CA THR A 77 -30.91 -28.38 -2.70
C THR A 77 -30.93 -26.98 -2.08
N LEU A 78 -32.08 -26.53 -1.61
CA LEU A 78 -32.21 -25.31 -0.81
C LEU A 78 -31.55 -25.47 0.58
N SER A 79 -31.64 -26.64 1.19
CA SER A 79 -30.96 -26.94 2.45
C SER A 79 -29.44 -26.97 2.29
N ASP A 80 -28.93 -27.55 1.21
CA ASP A 80 -27.50 -27.65 0.90
C ASP A 80 -26.89 -26.27 0.61
N LEU A 81 -27.63 -25.43 -0.12
CA LEU A 81 -27.25 -24.04 -0.32
C LEU A 81 -27.24 -23.27 1.01
N THR A 82 -28.25 -23.48 1.86
CA THR A 82 -28.31 -22.87 3.19
C THR A 82 -27.13 -23.29 4.07
N ASN A 83 -26.75 -24.57 4.02
CA ASN A 83 -25.59 -25.11 4.74
C ASN A 83 -24.28 -24.51 4.21
N SER A 84 -24.16 -24.37 2.89
CA SER A 84 -23.00 -23.75 2.25
C SER A 84 -22.84 -22.28 2.64
N VAL A 85 -23.94 -21.52 2.66
CA VAL A 85 -23.95 -20.11 3.09
C VAL A 85 -23.62 -19.99 4.58
N LYS A 86 -24.17 -20.85 5.44
CA LYS A 86 -23.82 -20.89 6.87
C LYS A 86 -22.34 -21.21 7.08
N PHE A 87 -21.80 -22.18 6.35
CA PHE A 87 -20.38 -22.52 6.41
C PHE A 87 -19.51 -21.33 5.96
N MET A 88 -19.84 -20.70 4.83
CA MET A 88 -19.13 -19.53 4.34
C MET A 88 -19.23 -18.35 5.30
N SER A 89 -20.37 -18.13 5.93
CA SER A 89 -20.55 -17.08 6.95
C SER A 89 -19.63 -17.32 8.14
N ALA A 90 -19.56 -18.56 8.64
CA ALA A 90 -18.65 -18.90 9.74
C ALA A 90 -17.18 -18.69 9.35
N LYS A 91 -16.79 -19.02 8.11
CA LYS A 91 -15.43 -18.76 7.60
C LYS A 91 -15.14 -17.27 7.45
N PHE A 92 -16.12 -16.47 7.05
CA PHE A 92 -15.98 -15.02 6.96
C PHE A 92 -15.81 -14.38 8.35
N ASP A 93 -16.52 -14.87 9.36
CA ASP A 93 -16.38 -14.41 10.74
C ASP A 93 -14.99 -14.76 11.30
N ASP A 94 -14.49 -15.97 11.06
CA ASP A 94 -13.15 -16.37 11.48
C ASP A 94 -12.06 -15.58 10.76
N PHE A 95 -12.22 -15.31 9.45
CA PHE A 95 -11.32 -14.42 8.72
C PHE A 95 -11.34 -13.01 9.32
N SER A 96 -12.52 -12.50 9.67
CA SER A 96 -12.68 -11.19 10.29
C SER A 96 -11.99 -11.11 11.66
N LYS A 97 -11.99 -12.19 12.44
CA LYS A 97 -11.23 -12.27 13.70
C LYS A 97 -9.73 -12.23 13.45
N GLN A 98 -9.23 -13.06 12.53
CA GLN A 98 -7.80 -13.07 12.18
C GLN A 98 -7.33 -11.70 11.66
N LEU A 99 -8.15 -11.02 10.86
CA LEU A 99 -7.82 -9.69 10.35
C LEU A 99 -7.72 -8.66 11.48
N LYS A 100 -8.62 -8.72 12.47
CA LYS A 100 -8.54 -7.87 13.67
C LYS A 100 -7.27 -8.13 14.47
N GLU A 101 -6.88 -9.39 14.62
CA GLU A 101 -5.65 -9.79 15.32
C GLU A 101 -4.40 -9.29 14.59
N VAL A 102 -4.35 -9.43 13.26
CA VAL A 102 -3.25 -8.88 12.45
C VAL A 102 -3.16 -7.35 12.59
N LEU A 103 -4.29 -6.65 12.55
CA LEU A 103 -4.32 -5.19 12.75
C LEU A 103 -3.82 -4.79 14.14
N HIS A 104 -4.17 -5.57 15.17
CA HIS A 104 -3.66 -5.37 16.52
C HIS A 104 -2.14 -5.51 16.58
N ASN A 105 -1.61 -6.61 16.04
CA ASN A 105 -0.17 -6.87 16.04
C ASN A 105 0.61 -5.81 15.25
N ILE A 106 0.06 -5.31 14.13
CA ILE A 106 0.66 -4.21 13.37
C ILE A 106 0.73 -2.93 14.21
N LYS A 107 -0.32 -2.65 15.00
CA LYS A 107 -0.33 -1.49 15.89
C LYS A 107 0.73 -1.60 16.97
N GLU A 108 0.83 -2.76 17.64
CA GLU A 108 1.85 -3.01 18.66
C GLU A 108 3.27 -2.91 18.09
N LEU A 109 3.53 -3.56 16.94
CA LEU A 109 4.82 -3.47 16.25
C LEU A 109 5.19 -2.03 15.87
N LYS A 110 4.20 -1.21 15.51
CA LYS A 110 4.43 0.22 15.22
C LYS A 110 4.80 0.99 16.48
N GLU A 111 4.13 0.71 17.59
CA GLU A 111 4.42 1.30 18.91
C GLU A 111 5.85 0.96 19.34
N GLU A 112 6.22 -0.32 19.32
CA GLU A 112 7.56 -0.80 19.67
C GLU A 112 8.64 -0.18 18.77
N ASN A 113 8.40 -0.08 17.47
CA ASN A 113 9.33 0.56 16.54
C ASN A 113 9.54 2.05 16.85
N ASN A 114 8.52 2.76 17.33
CA ASN A 114 8.68 4.17 17.72
C ASN A 114 9.56 4.28 18.97
N VAL A 115 9.31 3.45 19.99
CA VAL A 115 10.14 3.40 21.21
C VAL A 115 11.60 3.04 20.88
N LEU A 116 11.82 2.07 19.99
CA LEU A 116 13.15 1.70 19.52
C LEU A 116 13.87 2.86 18.81
N LYS A 117 13.16 3.66 18.01
CA LYS A 117 13.73 4.85 17.36
C LYS A 117 14.15 5.91 18.38
N GLU A 118 13.29 6.20 19.35
CA GLU A 118 13.58 7.16 20.42
C GLU A 118 14.81 6.73 21.22
N ASN A 119 14.90 5.46 21.59
CA ASN A 119 16.04 4.90 22.30
C ASN A 119 17.32 5.01 21.47
N ASN A 120 17.28 4.71 20.17
CA ASN A 120 18.44 4.87 19.29
C ASN A 120 18.91 6.32 19.21
N ILE A 121 18.00 7.29 19.14
CA ILE A 121 18.37 8.72 19.15
C ILE A 121 19.08 9.07 20.46
N LYS A 122 18.54 8.63 21.60
CA LYS A 122 19.11 8.88 22.92
C LYS A 122 20.50 8.25 23.06
N LEU A 123 20.65 6.98 22.69
CA LEU A 123 21.92 6.27 22.74
C LEU A 123 22.99 6.93 21.87
N ASN A 124 22.63 7.36 20.65
CA ASN A 124 23.57 8.07 19.78
C ASN A 124 24.03 9.41 20.37
N SER A 125 23.11 10.16 21.00
CA SER A 125 23.45 11.38 21.73
C SER A 125 24.40 11.11 22.90
N ASP A 126 24.14 10.06 23.68
CA ASP A 126 24.98 9.66 24.80
C ASP A 126 26.38 9.24 24.33
N ILE A 127 26.47 8.44 23.25
CA ILE A 127 27.74 8.07 22.60
C ILE A 127 28.51 9.31 22.16
N TYR A 128 27.85 10.26 21.51
CA TYR A 128 28.48 11.51 21.08
C TYR A 128 29.04 12.30 22.28
N ASN A 129 28.25 12.43 23.35
CA ASN A 129 28.68 13.14 24.56
C ASN A 129 29.86 12.45 25.25
N LEU A 130 29.84 11.11 25.32
CA LEU A 130 30.93 10.32 25.88
C LEU A 130 32.21 10.46 25.04
N SER A 131 32.10 10.37 23.71
CA SER A 131 33.23 10.59 22.80
C SER A 131 33.85 11.97 22.99
N LYS A 132 33.03 13.02 23.09
CA LYS A 132 33.51 14.38 23.39
C LYS A 132 34.27 14.45 24.72
N ARG A 133 33.75 13.80 25.77
CA ARG A 133 34.42 13.75 27.07
C ARG A 133 35.74 12.99 27.01
N LEU A 134 35.79 11.88 26.29
CA LEU A 134 37.02 11.11 26.09
C LEU A 134 38.09 11.94 25.38
N ASN A 135 37.75 12.60 24.26
CA ASN A 135 38.68 13.46 23.53
C ASN A 135 39.26 14.56 24.43
N LEU A 136 38.43 15.17 25.29
CA LEU A 136 38.90 16.17 26.24
C LEU A 136 39.88 15.59 27.26
N LEU A 137 39.60 14.38 27.78
CA LEU A 137 40.49 13.72 28.73
C LEU A 137 41.82 13.33 28.08
N GLU A 138 41.80 12.80 26.85
CA GLU A 138 43.00 12.46 26.09
C GLU A 138 43.87 13.69 25.84
N GLN A 139 43.28 14.80 25.34
CA GLN A 139 43.99 16.06 25.14
C GLN A 139 44.59 16.59 26.45
N LYS A 140 43.83 16.50 27.55
CA LYS A 140 44.30 16.96 28.86
C LYS A 140 45.45 16.11 29.40
N SER A 141 45.47 14.80 29.08
CA SER A 141 46.56 13.90 29.44
C SER A 141 47.87 14.27 28.72
N ILE A 142 47.80 14.70 27.47
CA ILE A 142 48.99 15.02 26.66
C ILE A 142 49.36 16.51 26.65
N LEU A 143 48.63 17.37 27.38
CA LEU A 143 48.77 18.82 27.33
C LEU A 143 50.21 19.33 27.54
N ASN A 144 50.97 18.66 28.40
CA ASN A 144 52.36 19.00 28.73
C ASN A 144 53.38 18.08 28.06
N HIS A 145 52.95 17.24 27.12
CA HIS A 145 53.81 16.31 26.42
C HIS A 145 54.16 16.88 25.04
N VAL A 146 55.45 16.87 24.71
CA VAL A 146 55.94 17.27 23.39
C VAL A 146 56.56 16.03 22.75
N GLU A 147 56.04 15.63 21.59
CA GLU A 147 56.59 14.55 20.78
C GLU A 147 57.55 15.12 19.74
N ILE A 148 58.77 14.58 19.69
CA ILE A 148 59.79 14.96 18.71
C ILE A 148 59.94 13.80 17.73
N VAL A 149 59.50 14.01 16.48
CA VAL A 149 59.53 12.99 15.42
C VAL A 149 60.70 13.25 14.47
N GLY A 150 61.41 12.19 14.06
CA GLY A 150 62.49 12.28 13.07
C GLY A 150 63.91 12.44 13.64
N VAL A 151 64.12 12.12 14.92
CA VAL A 151 65.47 12.07 15.52
C VAL A 151 66.12 10.73 15.14
N PRO A 152 67.32 10.72 14.54
CA PRO A 152 68.04 9.47 14.21
C PRO A 152 68.49 8.73 15.48
N ASP A 153 68.25 7.43 15.57
CA ASP A 153 68.68 6.61 16.71
C ASP A 153 70.22 6.38 16.68
N LEU A 154 70.96 6.96 17.63
CA LEU A 154 72.38 6.66 17.82
C LEU A 154 72.62 5.79 19.07
N LYS A 155 73.61 4.89 19.01
CA LYS A 155 73.98 4.05 20.17
C LYS A 155 74.59 4.93 21.27
N ASN A 156 74.11 4.76 22.51
CA ASN A 156 74.50 5.52 23.72
C ASN A 156 74.04 6.99 23.81
N GLU A 157 72.89 7.35 23.22
CA GLU A 157 72.32 8.69 23.40
C GLU A 157 71.70 8.92 24.79
N ASN A 158 71.82 10.16 25.28
CA ASN A 158 71.19 10.61 26.52
C ASN A 158 70.16 11.70 26.19
N CYS A 159 68.87 11.34 26.29
CA CYS A 159 67.75 12.21 25.95
C CYS A 159 67.66 13.48 26.82
N GLU A 160 68.09 13.42 28.08
CA GLU A 160 68.07 14.58 28.99
C GLU A 160 69.07 15.65 28.53
N LYS A 161 70.27 15.23 28.12
CA LYS A 161 71.32 16.14 27.64
C LYS A 161 71.05 16.68 26.22
N ASN A 162 70.35 15.90 25.39
CA ASN A 162 70.10 16.23 23.99
C ASN A 162 68.89 17.17 23.79
N SER A 163 67.93 17.21 24.72
CA SER A 163 66.76 18.10 24.67
C SER A 163 67.13 19.58 24.44
N GLY A 164 68.14 20.09 25.15
CA GLY A 164 68.63 21.47 24.99
C GLY A 164 69.31 21.76 23.65
N ARG A 165 69.86 20.76 22.94
CA ARG A 165 70.51 20.97 21.63
C ARG A 165 69.49 21.18 20.50
N TYR A 166 68.34 20.50 20.57
CA TYR A 166 67.27 20.63 19.57
C TYR A 166 66.33 21.84 19.85
N CYS A 167 66.34 22.42 21.06
CA CYS A 167 65.54 23.60 21.44
C CYS A 167 66.13 24.96 21.00
N SER A 168 67.18 25.02 20.19
CA SER A 168 67.69 26.28 19.63
C SER A 168 66.72 26.85 18.58
N PHE A 169 65.64 27.47 19.03
CA PHE A 169 64.72 28.21 18.19
C PHE A 169 65.42 29.47 17.66
N ASN A 170 65.58 29.56 16.34
CA ASN A 170 65.79 30.83 15.64
C ASN A 170 64.51 31.66 15.78
N GLY A 171 64.36 32.33 16.92
CA GLY A 171 63.31 33.30 17.19
C GLY A 171 63.90 34.70 17.20
N SER A 172 63.74 35.42 16.09
CA SER A 172 63.85 36.87 16.04
C SER A 172 62.80 37.44 17.02
N THR A 173 63.20 37.80 18.24
CA THR A 173 62.35 38.56 19.15
C THR A 173 62.22 39.98 18.61
N SER A 174 61.16 40.24 17.84
CA SER A 174 60.59 41.58 17.75
C SER A 174 59.89 41.89 19.06
N VAL A 175 60.57 42.66 19.92
CA VAL A 175 59.95 43.37 21.03
C VAL A 175 59.23 44.57 20.42
N SER A 176 57.90 44.53 20.42
CA SER A 176 57.07 45.72 20.20
C SER A 176 56.58 46.21 21.56
N ASN A 177 56.93 47.47 21.85
CA ASN A 177 56.49 48.27 23.01
C ASN A 177 54.97 48.36 23.13
#